data_AF-A0A5H2XRS2-F1
#
_entry.id   AF-A0A5H2XRS2-F1
#
_cell.length_a   1.000
_cell.length_b   1.000
_cell.length_c   1.000
_cell.angle_alpha   90.00
_cell.angle_beta   90.00
_cell.angle_gamma   90.00
#
_symmetry.space_group_name_H-M   'P 1'
#
loop_
_entity.id
_entity.type
_entity.pdbx_description
1 polymer ?
#
loop_
_entity_poly.entity_id
_entity_poly.type
_entity_poly.pdbx_seq_one_letter_code
_entity_poly.pdbx_strand_id
1 'polypeptide(L)'
;MSQSNLIGSQLNDTDVKVTATCIRVPVMRAHAESINLQFENPLDEDTARDILKKAPGLVIIDDRTSNNFPTPLEVSNKDDVAVGRIRRDMWTRDELQQIQAVFGIQLASDRLQIYKRLKPPA
;
A
#
# COMPACT_ATOMS: atom_id res chain seq x y z
N MET A 1 -5.99 -19.52 -6.97
CA MET A 1 -6.74 -19.07 -5.78
C MET A 1 -6.74 -17.56 -5.80
N SER A 2 -7.92 -16.94 -5.90
CA SER A 2 -8.07 -15.49 -6.05
C SER A 2 -7.45 -14.77 -4.85
N GLN A 3 -6.54 -13.81 -5.09
CA GLN A 3 -5.89 -12.97 -4.09
C GLN A 3 -6.89 -12.32 -3.10
N SER A 4 -8.15 -12.13 -3.53
CA SER A 4 -9.22 -11.53 -2.72
C SER A 4 -9.50 -12.25 -1.40
N ASN A 5 -9.45 -13.58 -1.37
CA ASN A 5 -9.80 -14.35 -0.17
C ASN A 5 -8.66 -14.39 0.88
N LEU A 6 -7.44 -14.04 0.48
CA LEU A 6 -6.27 -14.02 1.38
C LEU A 6 -6.20 -12.73 2.20
N ILE A 7 -6.71 -11.61 1.67
CA ILE A 7 -6.65 -10.31 2.36
C ILE A 7 -7.63 -10.28 3.54
N GLY A 8 -8.85 -10.78 3.37
CA GLY A 8 -9.83 -10.84 4.46
C GLY A 8 -9.38 -11.68 5.65
N SER A 9 -8.64 -12.77 5.42
CA SER A 9 -8.08 -13.59 6.51
C SER A 9 -6.89 -12.94 7.21
N GLN A 10 -6.09 -12.12 6.50
CA GLN A 10 -4.99 -11.35 7.10
C GLN A 10 -5.49 -10.17 7.93
N LEU A 11 -6.62 -9.56 7.54
CA LEU A 11 -7.26 -8.47 8.27
C LEU A 11 -8.15 -8.95 9.41
N ASN A 12 -8.33 -10.28 9.55
CA ASN A 12 -9.27 -10.90 10.47
C ASN A 12 -10.70 -10.33 10.35
N ASP A 13 -11.05 -9.89 9.15
CA ASP A 13 -12.33 -9.27 8.80
C ASP A 13 -12.74 -9.72 7.40
N THR A 14 -13.83 -10.48 7.35
CA THR A 14 -14.38 -11.03 6.10
C THR A 14 -15.29 -10.04 5.36
N ASP A 15 -15.64 -8.90 5.95
CA ASP A 15 -16.53 -7.92 5.33
C ASP A 15 -15.78 -6.93 4.41
N VAL A 16 -14.45 -6.91 4.48
CA VAL A 16 -13.61 -6.08 3.60
C VAL A 16 -13.70 -6.60 2.16
N LYS A 17 -14.36 -5.82 1.30
CA LYS A 17 -14.52 -6.13 -0.13
C LYS A 17 -13.28 -5.69 -0.91
N VAL A 18 -12.62 -6.65 -1.55
CA VAL A 18 -11.41 -6.38 -2.35
C VAL A 18 -11.61 -6.86 -3.79
N THR A 19 -11.35 -5.97 -4.74
CA THR A 19 -11.21 -6.28 -6.16
C THR A 19 -9.80 -5.92 -6.61
N ALA A 20 -9.13 -6.83 -7.33
CA ALA A 20 -7.76 -6.62 -7.80
C ALA A 20 -7.65 -6.87 -9.30
N THR A 21 -6.87 -6.03 -9.98
CA THR A 21 -6.45 -6.24 -11.37
C THR A 21 -4.94 -6.34 -11.39
N CYS A 22 -4.41 -7.48 -11.80
CA CYS A 22 -2.98 -7.76 -11.78
C CYS A 22 -2.41 -7.77 -13.20
N ILE A 23 -1.46 -6.87 -13.47
CA ILE A 23 -0.82 -6.73 -14.78
C ILE A 23 0.69 -6.96 -14.62
N ARG A 24 1.30 -7.69 -15.56
CA ARG A 24 2.75 -7.88 -15.61
C ARG A 24 3.35 -6.87 -16.57
N VAL A 25 4.27 -6.05 -16.07
CA VAL A 25 5.03 -5.06 -16.85
C VAL A 25 6.54 -5.39 -16.78
N PRO A 26 7.36 -4.96 -17.75
CA PRO A 26 8.79 -5.31 -17.82
C PRO A 26 9.63 -4.51 -16.80
N VAL A 27 9.37 -4.72 -15.51
CA VAL A 27 10.16 -4.20 -14.40
C VAL A 27 10.88 -5.36 -13.72
N MET A 28 12.17 -5.17 -13.41
CA MET A 28 13.02 -6.27 -12.96
C MET A 28 12.62 -6.81 -11.58
N ARG A 29 12.54 -5.91 -10.59
CA ARG A 29 12.50 -6.28 -9.18
C ARG A 29 11.65 -5.30 -8.35
N ALA A 30 10.43 -4.98 -8.78
CA ALA A 30 9.50 -4.23 -7.94
C ALA A 30 8.06 -4.43 -8.42
N HIS A 31 7.11 -4.31 -7.50
CA HIS A 31 5.70 -4.13 -7.79
C HIS A 31 5.31 -2.69 -7.52
N ALA A 32 4.36 -2.22 -8.33
CA ALA A 32 3.65 -0.98 -8.09
C ALA A 32 2.16 -1.32 -8.02
N GLU A 33 1.50 -0.84 -6.97
CA GLU A 33 0.08 -1.10 -6.73
C GLU A 33 -0.63 0.24 -6.60
N SER A 34 -1.64 0.44 -7.46
CA SER A 34 -2.56 1.58 -7.32
C SER A 34 -3.76 1.10 -6.53
N ILE A 35 -3.92 1.61 -5.31
CA ILE A 35 -4.96 1.20 -4.39
C ILE A 35 -5.95 2.33 -4.22
N ASN A 36 -7.24 1.99 -4.31
CA ASN A 36 -8.33 2.88 -3.94
C ASN A 36 -9.00 2.32 -2.68
N LEU A 37 -9.04 3.11 -1.62
CA LEU A 37 -9.58 2.74 -0.32
C LEU A 37 -10.83 3.55 -0.04
N GLN A 38 -11.88 2.90 0.47
CA GLN A 38 -13.10 3.55 0.93
C GLN A 38 -13.26 3.28 2.42
N PHE A 39 -13.60 4.32 3.18
CA PHE A 39 -13.74 4.24 4.63
C PHE A 39 -15.18 4.56 5.03
N GLU A 40 -15.63 4.01 6.16
CA GLU A 40 -16.95 4.30 6.74
C GLU A 40 -17.07 5.77 7.18
N ASN A 41 -15.96 6.33 7.69
CA ASN A 41 -15.86 7.71 8.13
C ASN A 41 -14.94 8.51 7.20
N PRO A 42 -15.20 9.81 6.99
CA PRO A 42 -14.31 10.67 6.24
C PRO A 42 -12.88 10.64 6.82
N LEU A 43 -11.90 10.43 5.93
CA LEU A 43 -10.49 10.48 6.27
C LEU A 43 -9.81 11.55 5.41
N ASP A 44 -9.21 12.54 6.05
CA ASP A 44 -8.44 13.56 5.36
C ASP A 44 -7.04 13.06 4.96
N GLU A 45 -6.43 13.74 4.00
CA GLU A 45 -5.15 13.34 3.43
C GLU A 45 -4.00 13.44 4.45
N ASP A 46 -4.03 14.45 5.32
CA ASP A 46 -2.98 14.69 6.31
C ASP A 46 -3.03 13.64 7.42
N THR A 47 -4.22 13.33 7.93
CA THR A 47 -4.44 12.23 8.87
C THR A 47 -4.02 10.90 8.28
N ALA A 48 -4.35 10.62 7.00
CA ALA A 48 -3.90 9.41 6.33
C ALA A 48 -2.37 9.33 6.26
N ARG A 49 -1.69 10.43 5.89
CA ARG A 49 -0.23 10.52 5.90
C ARG A 49 0.33 10.26 7.30
N ASP A 50 -0.27 10.82 8.35
CA ASP A 50 0.20 10.67 9.72
C ASP A 50 0.01 9.27 10.29
N ILE A 51 -1.05 8.56 9.88
CA ILE A 51 -1.23 7.14 10.19
C ILE A 51 -0.14 6.33 9.48
N LEU A 52 0.07 6.56 8.18
CA LEU A 52 1.05 5.83 7.38
C LEU A 52 2.48 6.04 7.88
N LYS A 53 2.86 7.26 8.32
CA LYS A 53 4.19 7.54 8.92
C LYS A 53 4.48 6.70 10.16
N LYS A 54 3.46 6.27 10.90
CA LYS A 54 3.61 5.47 12.13
C LYS A 54 3.72 3.98 11.84
N ALA A 55 3.43 3.54 10.60
CA ALA A 55 3.48 2.14 10.24
C ALA A 55 4.95 1.66 10.11
N PRO A 56 5.32 0.54 10.77
CA PRO A 56 6.68 0.03 10.70
C PRO A 56 7.01 -0.51 9.31
N GLY A 57 8.17 -0.11 8.76
CA GLY A 57 8.62 -0.54 7.43
C GLY A 57 7.95 0.21 6.27
N LEU A 58 7.33 1.36 6.55
CA LEU A 58 6.69 2.23 5.55
C LEU A 58 7.43 3.56 5.45
N VAL A 59 7.74 3.97 4.23
CA VAL A 59 8.34 5.28 3.90
C VAL A 59 7.40 6.06 2.99
N ILE A 60 7.17 7.34 3.30
CA ILE A 60 6.37 8.22 2.44
C ILE A 60 7.30 8.98 1.49
N ILE A 61 7.07 8.83 0.19
CA ILE A 61 7.72 9.60 -0.89
C ILE A 61 6.58 10.28 -1.65
N ASP A 62 6.24 11.51 -1.29
CA ASP A 62 5.08 12.20 -1.84
C ASP A 62 5.31 13.72 -1.85
N ASP A 63 6.11 14.18 -2.82
CA ASP A 63 6.32 15.59 -3.12
C ASP A 63 5.76 15.92 -4.50
N ARG A 64 4.58 16.56 -4.50
CA ARG A 64 3.88 16.99 -5.71
C ARG A 64 4.57 18.15 -6.41
N THR A 65 5.31 18.99 -5.69
CA THR A 65 5.94 20.20 -6.24
C THR A 65 7.15 19.85 -7.09
N SER A 66 7.97 18.90 -6.62
CA SER A 66 9.13 18.39 -7.35
C SER A 66 8.80 17.19 -8.25
N ASN A 67 7.52 16.75 -8.30
CA ASN A 67 7.08 15.53 -8.97
C ASN A 67 7.86 14.28 -8.51
N ASN A 68 8.16 14.18 -7.22
CA ASN A 68 8.91 13.07 -6.63
C ASN A 68 7.95 12.09 -5.94
N PHE A 69 7.91 10.86 -6.46
CA PHE A 69 7.01 9.79 -6.06
C PHE A 69 7.74 8.45 -6.15
N PRO A 70 7.24 7.37 -5.51
CA PRO A 70 7.91 6.08 -5.55
C PRO A 70 8.02 5.57 -6.98
N THR A 71 9.24 5.27 -7.42
CA THR A 71 9.48 4.60 -8.69
C THR A 71 10.03 3.18 -8.47
N PRO A 72 9.73 2.22 -9.37
CA PRO A 72 10.29 0.86 -9.31
C PRO A 72 11.81 0.82 -9.17
N LEU A 73 12.51 1.76 -9.80
CA LEU A 73 13.97 1.86 -9.75
C LEU A 73 14.48 2.25 -8.36
N GLU A 74 13.84 3.23 -7.72
CA GLU A 74 14.28 3.75 -6.41
C GLU A 74 13.92 2.82 -5.25
N VAL A 75 12.84 2.06 -5.37
CA VAL A 75 12.43 1.08 -4.34
C VAL A 75 13.17 -0.25 -4.49
N SER A 76 13.84 -0.46 -5.62
CA SER A 76 14.58 -1.70 -5.84
C SER A 76 15.69 -1.87 -4.78
N ASN A 77 15.79 -3.08 -4.23
CA ASN A 77 16.71 -3.48 -3.16
C ASN A 77 16.52 -2.73 -1.82
N LYS A 78 15.36 -2.10 -1.59
CA LYS A 78 14.97 -1.59 -0.28
C LYS A 78 13.98 -2.55 0.36
N ASP A 79 14.09 -2.73 1.68
CA ASP A 79 13.16 -3.58 2.44
C ASP A 79 11.87 -2.84 2.80
N ASP A 80 11.93 -1.50 2.88
CA ASP A 80 10.78 -0.66 3.21
C ASP A 80 9.79 -0.55 2.03
N VAL A 81 8.51 -0.46 2.36
CA VAL A 81 7.43 -0.15 1.42
C VAL A 81 7.36 1.36 1.23
N ALA A 82 7.52 1.82 0.00
CA ALA A 82 7.38 3.24 -0.32
C ALA A 82 5.94 3.56 -0.74
N VAL A 83 5.38 4.65 -0.21
CA VAL A 83 4.01 5.08 -0.50
C VAL A 83 4.02 6.51 -0.99
N GLY A 84 3.22 6.78 -2.02
CA GLY A 84 3.04 8.14 -2.50
C GLY A 84 1.79 8.30 -3.34
N ARG A 85 1.63 9.50 -3.91
CA ARG A 85 0.43 9.91 -4.65
C ARG A 85 -0.85 9.77 -3.81
N ILE A 86 -0.73 9.91 -2.49
CA ILE A 86 -1.83 9.87 -1.54
C ILE A 86 -2.70 11.07 -1.84
N ARG A 87 -3.97 10.84 -2.16
CA ARG A 87 -4.93 11.89 -2.46
C ARG A 87 -6.34 11.43 -2.16
N ARG A 88 -7.21 12.38 -1.86
CA ARG A 88 -8.66 12.12 -1.87
C ARG A 88 -9.19 12.08 -3.30
N ASP A 89 -10.11 11.15 -3.54
CA ASP A 89 -10.89 11.16 -4.78
C ASP A 89 -11.88 12.34 -4.75
N MET A 90 -11.97 13.07 -5.86
CA MET A 90 -12.82 14.25 -6.01
C MET A 90 -14.13 13.96 -6.74
N TRP A 91 -14.27 12.78 -7.36
CA TRP A 91 -15.43 12.47 -8.21
C TRP A 91 -16.57 11.75 -7.46
N THR A 92 -16.31 11.24 -6.27
CA THR A 92 -17.30 10.45 -5.52
C THR A 92 -18.44 11.35 -5.01
N ARG A 93 -19.63 11.16 -5.56
CA ARG A 93 -20.91 11.69 -5.05
C ARG A 93 -21.41 10.77 -3.95
N ASP A 94 -20.94 10.96 -2.72
CA ASP A 94 -21.63 10.68 -1.45
C ASP A 94 -20.62 10.55 -0.29
N GLU A 95 -21.16 10.59 0.92
CA GLU A 95 -20.56 10.66 2.27
C GLU A 95 -19.38 9.69 2.56
N LEU A 96 -19.05 8.78 1.66
CA LEU A 96 -17.95 7.83 1.76
C LEU A 96 -16.72 8.35 1.01
N GLN A 97 -15.82 9.04 1.73
CA GLN A 97 -14.59 9.56 1.15
C GLN A 97 -13.61 8.43 0.81
N GLN A 98 -13.00 8.54 -0.37
CA GLN A 98 -12.03 7.56 -0.88
C GLN A 98 -10.62 8.14 -0.89
N ILE A 99 -9.62 7.34 -0.53
CA ILE A 99 -8.21 7.67 -0.67
C ILE A 99 -7.58 6.78 -1.72
N GLN A 100 -6.93 7.42 -2.69
CA GLN A 100 -6.09 6.75 -3.67
C GLN A 100 -4.63 6.91 -3.27
N ALA A 101 -3.89 5.82 -3.30
CA ALA A 101 -2.45 5.80 -3.05
C ALA A 101 -1.75 4.81 -3.97
N VAL A 102 -0.48 5.08 -4.27
CA VAL A 102 0.39 4.17 -5.01
C VAL A 102 1.46 3.65 -4.08
N PHE A 103 1.54 2.33 -3.98
CA PHE A 103 2.53 1.62 -3.17
C PHE A 103 3.59 1.03 -4.10
N GLY A 104 4.85 1.30 -3.81
CA GLY A 104 6.01 0.69 -4.44
C GLY A 104 6.64 -0.30 -3.47
N ILE A 105 6.67 -1.57 -3.86
CA ILE A 105 7.19 -2.66 -3.01
C ILE A 105 8.26 -3.41 -3.79
N GLN A 106 9.43 -3.58 -3.20
CA GLN A 106 10.41 -4.56 -3.67
C GLN A 106 9.92 -5.96 -3.27
N LEU A 107 9.99 -6.92 -4.20
CA LEU A 107 9.99 -8.34 -3.85
C LEU A 107 11.32 -8.67 -3.13
N ALA A 108 11.46 -8.35 -1.85
CA ALA A 108 12.70 -8.59 -1.10
C ALA A 108 12.58 -9.90 -0.32
N SER A 109 13.15 -11.00 -0.85
CA SER A 109 13.65 -12.14 -0.06
C SER A 109 12.71 -12.69 1.04
N ASP A 110 11.43 -12.88 0.71
CA ASP A 110 10.34 -13.20 1.64
C ASP A 110 10.45 -14.50 2.46
N ARG A 111 11.48 -15.34 2.26
CA ARG A 111 11.53 -16.61 2.99
C ARG A 111 12.18 -16.52 4.37
N LEU A 112 13.13 -15.61 4.60
CA LEU A 112 13.93 -15.62 5.84
C LEU A 112 13.50 -14.55 6.86
N GLN A 113 13.05 -13.38 6.40
CA GLN A 113 12.70 -12.27 7.31
C GLN A 113 11.26 -12.38 7.83
N ILE A 114 10.30 -12.81 7.00
CA ILE A 114 8.95 -13.13 7.46
C ILE A 114 9.00 -14.24 8.53
N TYR A 115 9.86 -15.26 8.35
CA TYR A 115 10.05 -16.33 9.33
C TYR A 115 10.63 -15.83 10.67
N LYS A 116 11.53 -14.84 10.64
CA LYS A 116 12.07 -14.20 11.86
C LYS A 116 11.06 -13.29 12.55
N ARG A 117 10.14 -12.68 11.79
CA ARG A 117 9.09 -11.78 12.30
C ARG A 117 7.88 -12.54 12.85
N LEU A 118 7.57 -13.72 12.30
CA LEU A 118 6.45 -14.58 12.69
C LEU A 118 6.78 -15.62 13.77
N LYS A 119 8.07 -15.84 14.09
CA LYS A 119 8.43 -16.74 15.18
C LYS A 119 8.18 -16.02 16.52
N PRO A 120 7.26 -16.49 17.37
CA PRO A 120 7.08 -15.91 18.69
C PRO A 120 8.39 -16.04 19.48
N PRO A 121 8.75 -15.03 20.30
CA PRO A 121 9.92 -15.14 21.17
C PRO A 121 9.76 -16.35 22.10
N ALA A 122 10.85 -17.09 22.29
CA ALA A 122 10.91 -18.22 23.23
C ALA A 122 10.77 -17.76 24.67
#